data_AF-A0A0N4YR35-F1
#
_entry.id   AF-A0A0N4YR35-F1
#
_cell.length_a   1.000
_cell.length_b   1.000
_cell.length_c   1.000
_cell.angle_alpha   90.00
_cell.angle_beta   90.00
_cell.angle_gamma   90.00
#
_symmetry.space_group_name_H-M   'P 1'
#
loop_
_entity.id
_entity.type
_entity.pdbx_description
1 polymer ?
#
loop_
_entity_poly.entity_id
_entity_poly.type
_entity_poly.pdbx_seq_one_letter_code
_entity_poly.pdbx_strand_id
1 'polypeptide(L)'
;MNSAYKGNIEVAKQLTEPRFNDVKQRIADTNQVIRVAIRTSERGELFMVLYKALYKELNVMFQLKLTCSGQQKATAACKAGFLGLSLSIYNLVYAAWEIAEGKRKKAIDEAYNSYRRSVLEGNEQNIHPAYVLGSAVLTALEKIAVEDF
;
A
#
# COMPACT_ATOMS: atom_id res chain seq x y z
N MET A 1 5.65 -8.25 -5.61
CA MET A 1 4.74 -7.72 -6.65
C MET A 1 3.64 -8.69 -7.08
N ASN A 2 3.94 -9.91 -7.56
CA ASN A 2 2.89 -10.89 -7.95
C ASN A 2 1.89 -11.19 -6.81
N SER A 3 2.38 -11.25 -5.57
CA SER A 3 1.54 -11.44 -4.38
C SER A 3 0.58 -10.27 -4.14
N ALA A 4 1.03 -9.02 -4.38
CA ALA A 4 0.18 -7.83 -4.27
C ALA A 4 -0.95 -7.86 -5.31
N TYR A 5 -0.61 -8.17 -6.57
CA TYR A 5 -1.59 -8.31 -7.65
C TYR A 5 -2.66 -9.38 -7.34
N LYS A 6 -2.24 -10.58 -6.91
CA LYS A 6 -3.16 -11.66 -6.54
C LYS A 6 -4.00 -11.29 -5.32
N GLY A 7 -3.39 -10.68 -4.29
CA GLY A 7 -4.09 -10.23 -3.09
C GLY A 7 -5.21 -9.25 -3.42
N ASN A 8 -4.95 -8.28 -4.29
CA ASN A 8 -5.93 -7.31 -4.77
C ASN A 8 -7.11 -7.97 -5.50
N ILE A 9 -6.85 -8.97 -6.35
CA ILE A 9 -7.92 -9.74 -7.01
C ILE A 9 -8.82 -10.43 -5.97
N GLU A 10 -8.23 -11.07 -4.96
CA GLU A 10 -9.00 -11.76 -3.92
C GLU A 10 -9.80 -10.78 -3.06
N VAL A 11 -9.24 -9.61 -2.72
CA VAL A 11 -10.00 -8.55 -2.04
C VAL A 11 -11.21 -8.14 -2.88
N ALA A 12 -11.02 -7.85 -4.17
CA ALA A 12 -12.12 -7.41 -5.03
C ALA A 12 -13.27 -8.44 -5.11
N LYS A 13 -12.95 -9.75 -5.10
CA LYS A 13 -13.95 -10.83 -5.08
C LYS A 13 -14.76 -10.87 -3.78
N GLN A 14 -14.16 -10.49 -2.65
CA GLN A 14 -14.82 -10.49 -1.35
C GLN A 14 -15.70 -9.25 -1.12
N LEU A 15 -15.44 -8.17 -1.86
CA LEU A 15 -16.20 -6.92 -1.83
C LEU A 15 -17.45 -6.99 -2.74
N THR A 16 -18.36 -7.92 -2.44
CA THR A 16 -19.49 -8.26 -3.32
C THR A 16 -20.59 -7.21 -3.36
N GLU A 17 -20.79 -6.47 -2.27
CA GLU A 17 -21.89 -5.51 -2.15
C GLU A 17 -21.71 -4.27 -3.06
N PRO A 18 -22.80 -3.70 -3.63
CA PRO A 18 -22.71 -2.55 -4.55
C PRO A 18 -21.98 -1.33 -3.98
N ARG A 19 -22.05 -1.10 -2.66
CA ARG A 19 -21.34 0.00 -1.98
C ARG A 19 -19.82 -0.03 -2.15
N PHE A 20 -19.25 -1.18 -2.50
CA PHE A 20 -17.81 -1.33 -2.73
C PHE A 20 -17.41 -1.17 -4.20
N ASN A 21 -18.31 -0.79 -5.11
CA ASN A 21 -18.00 -0.66 -6.53
C ASN A 21 -16.85 0.33 -6.79
N ASP A 22 -16.84 1.46 -6.09
CA ASP A 22 -15.75 2.44 -6.21
C ASP A 22 -14.41 1.89 -5.70
N VAL A 23 -14.43 1.13 -4.60
CA VAL A 23 -13.22 0.48 -4.06
C VAL A 23 -12.71 -0.58 -5.05
N LYS A 24 -13.60 -1.41 -5.62
CA LYS A 24 -13.25 -2.41 -6.64
C LYS A 24 -12.66 -1.79 -7.90
N GLN A 25 -13.21 -0.67 -8.38
CA GLN A 25 -12.65 0.04 -9.52
C GLN A 25 -11.24 0.54 -9.22
N ARG A 26 -11.02 1.13 -8.04
CA ARG A 26 -9.68 1.57 -7.64
C ARG A 26 -8.70 0.41 -7.50
N ILE A 27 -9.14 -0.75 -6.99
CA ILE A 27 -8.33 -1.98 -6.97
C ILE A 27 -7.92 -2.38 -8.39
N ALA A 28 -8.86 -2.37 -9.33
CA ALA A 28 -8.58 -2.69 -10.73
C ALA A 28 -7.54 -1.73 -11.34
N ASP A 29 -7.68 -0.44 -11.08
CA ASP A 29 -6.74 0.59 -11.54
C ASP A 29 -5.36 0.42 -10.90
N THR A 30 -5.28 0.11 -9.60
CA THR A 30 -4.00 -0.19 -8.94
C THR A 30 -3.34 -1.42 -9.53
N ASN A 31 -4.12 -2.47 -9.81
CA ASN A 31 -3.62 -3.69 -10.44
C ASN A 31 -3.08 -3.47 -11.86
N GLN A 32 -3.59 -2.50 -12.62
CA GLN A 32 -2.98 -2.10 -13.89
C GLN A 32 -1.55 -1.60 -13.68
N VAL A 33 -1.33 -0.75 -12.66
CA VAL A 33 0.00 -0.22 -12.34
C VAL A 33 0.93 -1.30 -11.81
N ILE A 34 0.44 -2.21 -10.96
CA ILE A 34 1.23 -3.36 -10.48
C ILE A 34 1.66 -4.25 -11.65
N ARG A 35 0.80 -4.47 -12.65
CA ARG A 35 1.16 -5.23 -13.86
C ARG A 35 2.24 -4.54 -14.69
N VAL A 36 2.23 -3.21 -14.74
CA VAL A 36 3.33 -2.46 -15.37
C VAL A 36 4.62 -2.73 -14.60
N ALA A 37 4.62 -2.59 -13.28
CA ALA A 37 5.81 -2.84 -12.44
C ALA A 37 6.36 -4.28 -12.62
N ILE A 38 5.49 -5.29 -12.71
CA ILE A 38 5.91 -6.68 -12.95
C ILE A 38 6.67 -6.84 -14.27
N ARG A 39 6.36 -6.03 -15.29
CA ARG A 39 6.94 -6.11 -16.63
C ARG A 39 8.11 -5.15 -16.83
N THR A 40 8.31 -4.19 -15.94
CA THR A 40 9.40 -3.21 -16.03
C THR A 40 10.71 -3.86 -15.60
N SER A 41 11.68 -3.92 -16.51
CA SER A 41 13.02 -4.46 -16.27
C SER A 41 14.05 -3.39 -15.88
N GLU A 42 13.83 -2.14 -16.30
CA GLU A 42 14.71 -1.02 -15.96
C GLU A 42 14.47 -0.61 -14.51
N ARG A 43 15.53 -0.51 -13.70
CA ARG A 43 15.43 -0.38 -12.25
C ARG A 43 14.91 1.00 -11.83
N GLY A 44 15.33 2.07 -12.48
CA GLY A 44 14.88 3.43 -12.20
C GLY A 44 13.39 3.60 -12.48
N GLU A 45 12.94 3.14 -13.63
CA GLU A 45 11.54 3.09 -14.04
C GLU A 45 10.74 2.20 -13.10
N LEU A 46 11.25 1.01 -12.76
CA LEU A 46 10.59 0.09 -11.83
C LEU A 46 10.33 0.75 -10.48
N PHE A 47 11.29 1.52 -9.97
CA PHE A 47 11.13 2.27 -8.73
C PHE A 47 9.98 3.28 -8.81
N MET A 48 9.91 4.06 -9.89
CA MET A 48 8.84 5.02 -10.11
C MET A 48 7.47 4.36 -10.25
N VAL A 49 7.39 3.22 -10.93
CA VAL A 49 6.13 2.48 -11.06
C VAL A 49 5.70 1.86 -9.73
N LEU A 50 6.64 1.34 -8.92
CA LEU A 50 6.37 0.84 -7.58
C LEU A 50 5.86 1.93 -6.64
N TYR A 51 6.47 3.12 -6.67
CA TYR A 51 5.99 4.28 -5.93
C TYR A 51 4.53 4.61 -6.31
N LYS A 52 4.22 4.68 -7.61
CA LYS A 52 2.84 4.92 -8.09
C LYS A 52 1.87 3.82 -7.66
N ALA A 53 2.30 2.56 -7.68
CA ALA A 53 1.48 1.43 -7.24
C ALA A 53 1.17 1.54 -5.74
N LEU A 54 2.18 1.81 -4.91
CA LEU A 54 2.01 1.98 -3.46
C LEU A 54 1.09 3.16 -3.13
N TYR A 55 1.25 4.30 -3.80
CA TYR A 55 0.36 5.44 -3.63
C TYR A 55 -1.11 5.10 -3.92
N LYS A 56 -1.37 4.42 -5.05
CA LYS A 56 -2.73 4.01 -5.40
C LYS A 56 -3.28 2.98 -4.41
N GLU A 57 -2.46 2.04 -3.94
CA GLU A 57 -2.85 1.04 -2.95
C GLU A 57 -3.29 1.68 -1.63
N LEU A 58 -2.56 2.69 -1.14
CA LEU A 58 -2.96 3.46 0.04
C LEU A 58 -4.27 4.20 -0.18
N ASN A 59 -4.48 4.75 -1.37
CA ASN A 59 -5.74 5.40 -1.71
C ASN A 59 -6.91 4.39 -1.68
N VAL A 60 -6.73 3.17 -2.18
CA VAL A 60 -7.73 2.10 -2.07
C VAL A 60 -8.05 1.82 -0.60
N MET A 61 -7.03 1.64 0.25
CA MET A 61 -7.23 1.37 1.67
C MET A 61 -7.96 2.51 2.40
N PHE A 62 -7.64 3.76 2.07
CA PHE A 62 -8.33 4.93 2.61
C PHE A 62 -9.81 4.93 2.21
N GLN A 63 -10.11 4.64 0.95
CA GLN A 63 -11.50 4.57 0.47
C GLN A 63 -12.27 3.42 1.12
N LEU A 64 -11.65 2.24 1.28
CA LEU A 64 -12.24 1.14 2.03
C LEU A 64 -12.56 1.56 3.47
N LYS A 65 -11.68 2.34 4.12
CA LYS A 65 -11.92 2.88 5.46
C LYS A 65 -13.13 3.80 5.52
N LEU A 66 -13.32 4.67 4.51
CA LEU A 66 -14.51 5.51 4.44
C LEU A 66 -15.78 4.66 4.29
N THR A 67 -15.79 3.71 3.36
CA THR A 67 -16.92 2.80 3.13
C THR A 67 -17.23 1.93 4.34
N CYS A 68 -16.22 1.53 5.10
CA CYS A 68 -16.33 0.66 6.27
C CYS A 68 -16.46 1.42 7.60
N SER A 69 -16.72 2.72 7.61
CA SER A 69 -16.84 3.49 8.86
C SER A 69 -18.20 3.31 9.57
N GLY A 70 -18.31 3.72 10.84
CA GLY A 70 -19.55 3.64 11.61
C GLY A 70 -19.98 2.22 12.00
N GLN A 71 -21.28 1.92 11.96
CA GLN A 71 -21.85 0.59 12.29
C GLN A 71 -21.36 -0.53 11.37
N GLN A 72 -20.67 -0.21 10.27
CA GLN A 72 -20.28 -1.14 9.21
C GLN A 72 -18.82 -1.63 9.33
N LYS A 73 -18.08 -1.15 10.34
CA LYS A 73 -16.65 -1.45 10.59
C LYS A 73 -16.36 -2.94 10.82
N ALA A 74 -17.37 -3.70 11.24
CA ALA A 74 -17.21 -5.09 11.67
C ALA A 74 -17.66 -6.13 10.64
N THR A 75 -18.11 -5.73 9.44
CA THR A 75 -18.53 -6.70 8.42
C THR A 75 -17.35 -7.56 7.97
N ALA A 76 -17.64 -8.82 7.61
CA ALA A 76 -16.62 -9.76 7.14
C ALA A 76 -15.87 -9.21 5.90
N ALA A 77 -16.59 -8.57 4.97
CA ALA A 77 -16.03 -7.93 3.79
C ALA A 77 -15.02 -6.82 4.14
N CYS A 78 -15.36 -5.94 5.09
CA CYS A 78 -14.45 -4.89 5.55
C CYS A 78 -13.18 -5.47 6.18
N LYS A 79 -13.31 -6.45 7.08
CA LYS A 79 -12.16 -7.09 7.73
C LYS A 79 -11.24 -7.76 6.72
N ALA A 80 -11.81 -8.52 5.80
CA ALA A 80 -11.05 -9.26 4.80
C ALA A 80 -10.40 -8.32 3.78
N GLY A 81 -11.10 -7.26 3.38
CA GLY A 81 -10.55 -6.22 2.52
C GLY A 81 -9.37 -5.48 3.16
N PHE A 82 -9.47 -5.10 4.43
CA PHE A 82 -8.36 -4.46 5.14
C PHE A 82 -7.14 -5.37 5.25
N LEU A 83 -7.35 -6.65 5.60
CA LEU A 83 -6.26 -7.62 5.69
C LEU A 83 -5.56 -7.81 4.33
N GLY A 84 -6.32 -8.00 3.26
CA GLY A 84 -5.76 -8.23 1.92
C GLY A 84 -5.01 -7.02 1.37
N LEU A 85 -5.56 -5.80 1.51
CA LEU A 85 -4.88 -4.58 1.09
C LEU A 85 -3.62 -4.32 1.93
N SER A 86 -3.62 -4.71 3.20
CA SER A 86 -2.43 -4.59 4.05
C SER A 86 -1.29 -5.45 3.55
N LEU A 87 -1.58 -6.72 3.24
CA LEU A 87 -0.61 -7.63 2.64
C LEU A 87 -0.11 -7.10 1.30
N SER A 88 -0.99 -6.49 0.49
CA SER A 88 -0.61 -5.84 -0.77
C SER A 88 0.38 -4.69 -0.54
N ILE A 89 0.09 -3.80 0.41
CA ILE A 89 0.99 -2.70 0.79
C ILE A 89 2.35 -3.23 1.26
N TYR A 90 2.39 -4.21 2.18
CA TYR A 90 3.66 -4.79 2.63
C TYR A 90 4.47 -5.37 1.48
N ASN A 91 3.82 -6.06 0.53
CA ASN A 91 4.48 -6.61 -0.64
C ASN A 91 5.02 -5.54 -1.59
N LEU A 92 4.37 -4.39 -1.70
CA LEU A 92 4.84 -3.25 -2.50
C LEU A 92 6.02 -2.54 -1.82
N VAL A 93 5.93 -2.32 -0.50
CA VAL A 93 7.03 -1.75 0.30
C VAL A 93 8.27 -2.65 0.24
N TYR A 94 8.09 -3.96 0.43
CA TYR A 94 9.19 -4.92 0.33
C TYR A 94 9.81 -4.94 -1.07
N ALA A 95 9.00 -4.91 -2.13
CA ALA A 95 9.52 -4.83 -3.49
C ALA A 95 10.32 -3.54 -3.74
N ALA A 96 9.86 -2.40 -3.20
CA ALA A 96 10.60 -1.14 -3.28
C ALA A 96 11.92 -1.21 -2.50
N TRP A 97 11.93 -1.86 -1.34
CA TRP A 97 13.13 -2.06 -0.52
C TRP A 97 14.20 -2.91 -1.22
N GLU A 98 13.81 -4.03 -1.83
CA GLU A 98 14.71 -4.95 -2.54
C GLU A 98 15.51 -4.24 -3.64
N ILE A 99 14.87 -3.31 -4.36
CA ILE A 99 15.51 -2.61 -5.47
C ILE A 99 16.14 -1.27 -5.06
N ALA A 100 15.86 -0.76 -3.87
CA ALA A 100 16.39 0.52 -3.42
C ALA A 100 17.89 0.43 -3.10
N GLU A 101 18.62 1.53 -3.29
CA GLU A 101 20.03 1.67 -2.96
C GLU A 101 20.31 3.02 -2.28
N GLY A 102 21.46 3.12 -1.61
CA GLY A 102 21.93 4.36 -0.99
C GLY A 102 20.89 5.02 -0.07
N LYS A 103 20.64 6.32 -0.29
CA LYS A 103 19.69 7.12 0.49
C LYS A 103 18.28 6.52 0.51
N ARG A 104 17.81 5.98 -0.62
CA ARG A 104 16.45 5.42 -0.74
C ARG A 104 16.26 4.19 0.13
N LYS A 105 17.24 3.28 0.15
CA LYS A 105 17.17 2.08 0.99
C LYS A 105 17.15 2.44 2.47
N LYS A 106 18.06 3.34 2.88
CA LYS A 106 18.13 3.86 4.25
C LYS A 106 16.82 4.50 4.70
N ALA A 107 16.19 5.29 3.83
CA ALA A 107 14.91 5.93 4.14
C ALA A 107 13.76 4.91 4.31
N ILE A 108 13.72 3.85 3.50
CA ILE A 108 12.73 2.77 3.67
C ILE A 108 12.98 2.03 5.00
N ASP A 109 14.24 1.74 5.35
CA ASP A 109 14.60 1.10 6.62
C ASP A 109 14.21 1.96 7.83
N GLU A 110 14.45 3.27 7.77
CA GLU A 110 14.08 4.22 8.82
C GLU A 110 12.56 4.31 8.98
N ALA A 111 11.81 4.39 7.87
CA ALA A 111 10.35 4.38 7.88
C ALA A 111 9.80 3.09 8.52
N TYR A 112 10.36 1.94 8.16
CA TYR A 112 9.97 0.65 8.74
C TYR A 112 10.29 0.56 10.24
N ASN A 113 11.47 1.03 10.66
CA ASN A 113 11.85 1.05 12.08
C ASN A 113 11.02 2.03 12.91
N SER A 114 10.61 3.16 12.32
CA SER A 114 9.70 4.13 12.96
C SER A 114 8.32 3.51 13.16
N TYR A 115 7.78 2.87 12.12
CA TYR A 115 6.53 2.13 12.19
C TYR A 115 6.58 0.99 13.23
N ARG A 116 7.66 0.21 13.26
CA ARG A 116 7.80 -0.87 14.25
C ARG A 116 7.75 -0.33 15.68
N ARG A 117 8.38 0.82 15.94
CA ARG A 117 8.32 1.49 17.23
C ARG A 117 6.92 1.99 17.57
N SER A 118 6.21 2.64 16.65
CA SER A 118 4.84 3.13 16.90
C SER A 118 3.85 2.01 17.23
N VAL A 119 4.00 0.85 16.58
CA VAL A 119 3.19 -0.35 16.86
C VAL A 119 3.52 -0.95 18.23
N LEU A 120 4.81 -1.06 18.58
CA LEU A 120 5.24 -1.60 19.88
C LEU A 120 4.84 -0.69 21.05
N GLU A 121 4.80 0.62 20.82
CA GLU A 121 4.43 1.62 21.83
C GLU A 121 2.91 1.81 21.97
N GLY A 122 2.09 1.11 21.18
CA GLY A 122 0.62 1.14 21.30
C GLY A 122 -0.04 2.47 20.88
N ASN A 123 0.70 3.33 20.18
CA ASN A 123 0.27 4.70 19.87
C ASN A 123 -0.72 4.82 18.69
N GLU A 124 -0.92 3.76 17.90
CA GLU A 124 -1.81 3.80 16.73
C GLU A 124 -3.24 3.30 17.05
N GLN A 125 -4.02 4.15 17.72
CA GLN A 125 -5.47 4.00 17.73
C GLN A 125 -6.04 4.76 16.53
N ASN A 126 -6.52 4.03 15.51
CA ASN A 126 -7.42 4.45 14.40
C ASN A 126 -6.89 4.47 12.95
N ILE A 127 -5.63 4.14 12.69
CA ILE A 127 -5.11 3.98 11.31
C ILE A 127 -4.62 2.55 11.13
N HIS A 128 -4.88 1.94 9.97
CA HIS A 128 -4.44 0.58 9.69
C HIS A 128 -2.91 0.56 9.63
N PRO A 129 -2.19 -0.32 10.36
CA PRO A 129 -0.72 -0.28 10.45
C PRO A 129 -0.02 -0.26 9.09
N ALA A 130 -0.50 -1.05 8.13
CA ALA A 130 0.00 -1.04 6.75
C ALA A 130 -0.14 0.33 6.05
N TYR A 131 -1.21 1.08 6.32
CA TYR A 131 -1.38 2.43 5.78
C TYR A 131 -0.28 3.37 6.31
N VAL A 132 0.01 3.31 7.61
CA VAL A 132 1.05 4.16 8.22
C VAL A 132 2.42 3.84 7.64
N LEU A 133 2.76 2.55 7.54
CA LEU A 133 4.03 2.15 6.92
C LEU A 133 4.13 2.65 5.47
N GLY A 134 3.12 2.40 4.65
CA GLY A 134 3.13 2.81 3.25
C GLY A 134 3.23 4.33 3.10
N SER A 135 2.50 5.11 3.90
CA SER A 135 2.61 6.57 3.91
C SER A 135 4.00 7.05 4.32
N ALA A 136 4.57 6.48 5.38
CA ALA A 136 5.91 6.84 5.84
C ALA A 136 6.98 6.58 4.76
N VAL A 137 6.87 5.46 4.06
CA VAL A 137 7.75 5.12 2.93
C VAL A 137 7.59 6.13 1.79
N LEU A 138 6.37 6.45 1.36
CA LEU A 138 6.16 7.43 0.28
C LEU A 138 6.71 8.81 0.65
N THR A 139 6.44 9.30 1.86
CA THR A 139 6.95 10.59 2.33
C THR A 139 8.48 10.61 2.40
N ALA A 140 9.10 9.53 2.85
CA ALA A 140 10.56 9.47 2.92
C ALA A 140 11.20 9.48 1.52
N LEU A 141 10.56 8.83 0.55
CA LEU A 141 11.01 8.80 -0.84
C LEU A 141 10.80 10.14 -1.57
N GLU A 142 9.68 10.83 -1.31
CA GLU A 142 9.42 12.17 -1.84
C GLU A 142 10.48 13.18 -1.40
N LYS A 143 10.90 13.15 -0.14
CA LYS A 143 11.94 14.04 0.39
C LYS A 143 13.27 13.88 -0.36
N ILE A 144 13.67 12.63 -0.62
CA ILE A 144 14.90 12.35 -1.37
C ILE A 144 14.81 12.88 -2.80
N ALA A 145 13.65 12.74 -3.45
CA ALA A 145 13.46 13.22 -4.82
C ALA A 145 13.57 14.75 -4.91
N VAL A 146 13.29 15.50 -3.83
CA VAL A 146 13.45 16.97 -3.79
C VAL A 146 14.89 17.39 -3.51
N GLU A 147 15.67 16.58 -2.78
CA GLU A 147 17.07 16.87 -2.42
C GLU A 147 18.09 16.58 -3.53
N ASP A 148 17.68 15.86 -4.58
CA ASP A 148 18.53 15.54 -5.73
C ASP A 148 18.38 16.57 -6.90
N PHE A 149 17.72 17.72 -6.65
CA PHE A 149 17.61 18.90 -7.54
C PHE A 149 18.24 20.14 -6.92
#